data_AF-A0A1Q3HWE7-F1
#
_entry.id   AF-A0A1Q3HWE7-F1
#
_cell.length_a   1.000
_cell.length_b   1.000
_cell.length_c   1.000
_cell.angle_alpha   90.00
_cell.angle_beta   90.00
_cell.angle_gamma   90.00
#
_symmetry.space_group_name_H-M   'P 1'
#
loop_
_entity.id
_entity.type
_entity.pdbx_description
1 polymer ?
#
loop_
_entity_poly.entity_id
_entity_poly.type
_entity_poly.pdbx_seq_one_letter_code
_entity_poly.pdbx_strand_id
1 'polypeptide(L)'
;MSDPELLQSVTEALATVGGHPWVPFEVTHVELEGQRIRIWLTLHYLRAKPVCCGECGCYIPFLGMHRENVPGVLAGMLGLAEEPRVSMSVRKHHEAGYKYKERNLGTPVDTTIEYEESHFIE
;
A
#
# COMPACT_ATOMS: atom_id res chain seq x y z
N MET A 1 -4.85 -2.22 -18.79
CA MET A 1 -3.51 -1.75 -18.41
C MET A 1 -3.67 -0.32 -17.95
N SER A 2 -3.26 0.02 -16.72
CA SER A 2 -3.32 1.41 -16.24
C SER A 2 -2.37 2.31 -16.99
N ASP A 3 -2.70 3.59 -17.03
CA ASP A 3 -1.84 4.65 -17.52
C ASP A 3 -0.54 4.73 -16.69
N PRO A 4 0.65 4.66 -17.32
CA PRO A 4 1.93 4.77 -16.61
C PRO A 4 2.10 6.05 -15.80
N GLU A 5 1.56 7.19 -16.26
CA GLU A 5 1.65 8.46 -15.54
C GLU A 5 0.79 8.43 -14.27
N LEU A 6 -0.37 7.77 -14.34
CA LEU A 6 -1.24 7.55 -13.19
C LEU A 6 -0.59 6.63 -12.16
N LEU A 7 0.03 5.53 -12.61
CA LEU A 7 0.77 4.61 -11.73
C LEU A 7 1.91 5.32 -10.98
N GLN A 8 2.68 6.15 -11.69
CA GLN A 8 3.76 6.92 -11.09
C GLN A 8 3.23 7.93 -10.06
N SER A 9 2.19 8.69 -10.42
CA SER A 9 1.60 9.71 -9.55
C SER A 9 1.04 9.09 -8.26
N VAL A 10 0.34 7.95 -8.36
CA VAL A 10 -0.16 7.23 -7.18
C VAL A 10 0.99 6.68 -6.33
N THR A 11 2.04 6.16 -6.96
CA THR A 11 3.23 5.66 -6.23
C THR A 11 3.87 6.78 -5.41
N GLU A 12 4.03 7.98 -5.98
CA GLU A 12 4.58 9.15 -5.29
C GLU A 12 3.65 9.66 -4.17
N ALA A 13 2.33 9.64 -4.41
CA ALA A 13 1.34 10.02 -3.40
C ALA A 13 1.43 9.11 -2.17
N LEU A 14 1.46 7.80 -2.39
CA LEU A 14 1.57 6.82 -1.31
C LEU A 14 2.90 6.97 -0.57
N ALA A 15 4.02 7.16 -1.29
CA ALA A 15 5.31 7.39 -0.67
C ALA A 15 5.36 8.66 0.19
N THR A 16 4.60 9.69 -0.19
CA THR A 16 4.46 10.95 0.57
C THR A 16 3.69 10.76 1.87
N VAL A 17 2.60 9.97 1.83
CA VAL A 17 1.77 9.70 3.02
C VAL A 17 2.48 8.76 4.00
N GLY A 18 3.07 7.70 3.46
CA GLY A 18 3.67 6.66 4.26
C GLY A 18 4.34 5.61 3.39
N GLY A 19 5.63 5.41 3.62
CA GLY A 19 6.41 4.34 3.02
C GLY A 19 7.58 4.03 3.94
N HIS A 20 7.69 2.79 4.40
CA HIS A 20 8.81 2.41 5.26
C HIS A 20 9.98 1.93 4.40
N PRO A 21 11.21 2.45 4.57
CA PRO A 21 12.38 2.08 3.75
C PRO A 21 12.78 0.60 3.86
N TRP A 22 12.15 -0.16 4.77
CA TRP A 22 12.43 -1.57 4.99
C TRP A 22 11.42 -2.50 4.31
N VAL A 23 10.28 -1.97 3.85
CA VAL A 23 9.29 -2.72 3.07
C VAL A 23 9.01 -1.92 1.80
N PRO A 24 9.80 -2.13 0.73
CA PRO A 24 9.51 -1.55 -0.57
C PRO A 24 8.10 -1.93 -1.02
N PHE A 25 7.46 -1.05 -1.76
CA PHE A 25 6.17 -1.31 -2.38
C PHE A 25 6.19 -0.97 -3.85
N GLU A 26 5.29 -1.62 -4.58
CA GLU A 26 5.07 -1.41 -6.01
C GLU A 26 3.56 -1.26 -6.24
N VAL A 27 3.14 -0.17 -6.88
CA VAL A 27 1.75 -0.02 -7.35
C VAL A 27 1.65 -0.71 -8.71
N THR A 28 0.83 -1.74 -8.81
CA THR A 28 0.76 -2.60 -10.00
C THR A 28 -0.40 -2.27 -10.92
N HIS A 29 -1.49 -1.72 -10.36
CA HIS A 29 -2.69 -1.34 -11.10
C HIS A 29 -3.41 -0.24 -10.33
N VAL A 30 -4.01 0.69 -11.08
CA VAL A 30 -4.87 1.75 -10.54
C VAL A 30 -6.09 1.87 -11.44
N GLU A 31 -7.26 1.90 -10.82
CA GLU A 31 -8.52 2.21 -11.47
C GLU A 31 -9.08 3.50 -10.90
N LEU A 32 -9.44 4.41 -11.80
CA LEU A 32 -10.12 5.67 -11.48
C LEU A 32 -11.48 5.65 -12.16
N GLU A 33 -12.55 5.66 -11.36
CA GLU A 33 -13.94 5.71 -11.84
C GLU A 33 -14.68 6.83 -11.12
N GLY A 34 -14.85 7.97 -11.80
CA GLY A 34 -15.43 9.16 -11.18
C GLY A 34 -14.60 9.63 -9.98
N GLN A 35 -15.18 9.57 -8.78
CA GLN A 35 -14.49 9.91 -7.52
C GLN A 35 -13.89 8.69 -6.80
N ARG A 36 -13.95 7.48 -7.37
CA ARG A 36 -13.39 6.28 -6.75
C ARG A 36 -12.03 5.95 -7.33
N ILE A 37 -11.08 5.68 -6.44
CA ILE A 37 -9.77 5.16 -6.80
C ILE A 37 -9.59 3.81 -6.13
N ARG A 38 -9.32 2.78 -6.93
CA ARG A 38 -8.88 1.48 -6.43
C ARG A 38 -7.43 1.25 -6.82
N ILE A 39 -6.62 0.88 -5.83
CA ILE A 39 -5.17 0.76 -5.98
C ILE A 39 -4.77 -0.68 -5.65
N TRP A 40 -4.03 -1.32 -6.53
CA TRP A 40 -3.40 -2.61 -6.26
C TRP A 40 -1.92 -2.38 -6.06
N LEU A 41 -1.38 -2.93 -4.98
CA LEU A 41 0.03 -2.81 -4.68
C LEU A 41 0.59 -4.08 -4.07
N THR A 42 1.89 -4.27 -4.25
CA THR A 42 2.66 -5.34 -3.62
C THR A 42 3.59 -4.75 -2.59
N LEU A 43 3.62 -5.31 -1.39
CA LEU A 43 4.61 -5.06 -0.35
C LEU A 43 5.66 -6.16 -0.37
N HIS A 44 6.94 -5.78 -0.45
CA HIS A 44 8.05 -6.71 -0.57
C HIS A 44 8.76 -6.89 0.78
N TYR A 45 8.50 -8.03 1.42
CA TYR A 45 9.10 -8.42 2.69
C TYR A 45 10.45 -9.12 2.43
N LEU A 46 11.52 -8.33 2.58
CA LEU A 46 12.88 -8.76 2.26
C LEU A 46 13.46 -9.63 3.38
N ARG A 47 14.10 -10.75 3.01
CA ARG A 47 14.75 -11.66 3.96
C ARG A 47 15.84 -10.95 4.76
N ALA A 48 16.58 -10.04 4.13
CA ALA A 48 17.67 -9.30 4.76
C ALA A 48 17.18 -8.28 5.80
N LYS A 49 15.90 -7.90 5.77
CA LYS A 49 15.28 -6.90 6.65
C LYS A 49 13.92 -7.40 7.16
N PRO A 50 13.89 -8.43 8.02
CA PRO A 50 12.63 -8.96 8.52
C PRO A 50 11.92 -7.93 9.39
N VAL A 51 10.63 -7.73 9.15
CA VAL A 51 9.76 -6.85 9.93
C VAL A 51 8.67 -7.65 10.63
N CYS A 52 8.18 -7.15 11.78
CA CYS A 52 7.24 -7.87 12.64
C CYS A 52 5.81 -8.00 12.06
N CYS A 53 5.63 -7.91 10.75
CA CYS A 53 4.35 -7.68 10.07
C CYS A 53 3.58 -6.40 10.50
N GLY A 54 4.08 -5.60 11.47
CA GLY A 54 3.30 -4.51 12.09
C GLY A 54 4.02 -3.44 12.93
N GLU A 55 5.28 -3.07 12.68
CA GLU A 55 5.84 -1.82 13.23
C GLU A 55 6.32 -0.94 12.08
N CYS A 56 5.78 0.27 11.83
CA CYS A 56 4.69 1.06 12.47
C CYS A 56 3.45 1.18 11.53
N GLY A 57 2.17 1.02 11.90
CA GLY A 57 1.44 0.60 13.12
C GLY A 57 -0.02 0.26 12.73
N CYS A 58 -0.52 -0.88 13.19
CA CYS A 58 -1.58 -1.73 12.64
C CYS A 58 -2.97 -1.11 12.29
N TYR A 59 -3.13 -0.69 11.03
CA TYR A 59 -4.15 -1.11 10.04
C TYR A 59 -3.60 -0.58 8.69
N ILE A 60 -3.43 -1.45 7.68
CA ILE A 60 -2.52 -1.22 6.52
C ILE A 60 -1.04 -1.08 6.93
N PRO A 61 -0.26 -2.18 6.92
CA PRO A 61 1.12 -2.21 7.43
C PRO A 61 2.11 -1.19 6.83
N PHE A 62 1.79 -0.54 5.71
CA PHE A 62 2.68 0.43 5.05
C PHE A 62 2.32 1.90 5.30
N LEU A 63 1.04 2.23 5.53
CA LEU A 63 0.57 3.60 5.76
C LEU A 63 0.36 3.92 7.25
N GLY A 64 0.08 2.89 8.05
CA GLY A 64 -0.11 3.01 9.49
C GLY A 64 -1.14 4.06 9.90
N MET A 65 -0.68 5.02 10.71
CA MET A 65 -1.48 6.13 11.26
C MET A 65 -1.62 7.33 10.33
N HIS A 66 -1.21 7.23 9.08
CA HIS A 66 -1.32 8.33 8.10
C HIS A 66 -2.27 7.99 6.96
N ARG A 67 -2.91 6.82 6.98
CA ARG A 67 -3.75 6.32 5.89
C ARG A 67 -4.92 7.26 5.57
N GLU A 68 -5.45 7.98 6.56
CA GLU A 68 -6.48 9.00 6.41
C GLU A 68 -6.02 10.19 5.54
N ASN A 69 -4.72 10.41 5.38
CA ASN A 69 -4.18 11.47 4.52
C ASN A 69 -4.11 11.05 3.04
N VAL A 70 -4.32 9.77 2.71
CA VAL A 70 -4.21 9.27 1.33
C VAL A 70 -5.18 9.97 0.37
N PRO A 71 -6.49 10.10 0.66
CA PRO A 71 -7.42 10.81 -0.21
C PRO A 71 -6.96 12.23 -0.53
N GLY A 72 -6.60 13.02 0.50
CA GLY A 72 -6.16 14.40 0.32
C GLY A 72 -4.89 14.55 -0.52
N VAL A 73 -3.88 13.70 -0.29
CA VAL A 73 -2.64 13.73 -1.08
C VAL A 73 -2.90 13.32 -2.54
N LEU A 74 -3.73 12.29 -2.77
CA LEU A 74 -4.12 11.88 -4.11
C LEU A 74 -4.89 12.97 -4.85
N ALA A 75 -5.82 13.66 -4.17
CA ALA A 75 -6.56 14.76 -4.76
C ALA A 75 -5.63 15.87 -5.26
N GLY A 76 -4.66 16.27 -4.43
CA GLY A 76 -3.67 17.28 -4.78
C GLY A 76 -2.76 16.87 -5.95
N MET A 77 -2.24 15.65 -5.92
CA MET A 77 -1.31 15.16 -6.96
C MET A 77 -2.01 14.89 -8.31
N LEU A 78 -3.25 14.42 -8.29
CA LEU A 78 -4.02 14.12 -9.50
C LEU A 78 -4.86 15.31 -10.00
N GLY A 79 -4.81 16.46 -9.31
CA GLY A 79 -5.56 17.65 -9.67
C GLY A 79 -7.08 17.48 -9.58
N LEU A 80 -7.57 16.67 -8.64
CA LEU A 80 -9.00 16.41 -8.43
C LEU A 80 -9.65 17.57 -7.67
N ALA A 81 -10.91 17.87 -8.01
CA ALA A 81 -11.66 18.94 -7.35
C ALA A 81 -12.08 18.60 -5.90
N GLU A 82 -12.18 17.30 -5.59
CA GLU A 82 -12.62 16.77 -4.29
C GLU A 82 -11.76 15.56 -3.90
N GLU A 83 -11.77 15.20 -2.61
CA GLU A 83 -11.07 14.01 -2.12
C GLU A 83 -11.71 12.72 -2.66
N PRO A 84 -10.93 11.83 -3.31
CA PRO A 84 -11.45 10.59 -3.84
C PRO A 84 -11.75 9.58 -2.72
N ARG A 85 -12.74 8.71 -2.97
CA ARG A 85 -12.95 7.50 -2.18
C ARG A 85 -11.91 6.44 -2.56
N VAL A 86 -11.03 6.10 -1.63
CA VAL A 86 -9.88 5.23 -1.88
C VAL A 86 -10.14 3.83 -1.35
N SER A 87 -9.82 2.80 -2.14
CA SER A 87 -9.72 1.42 -1.67
C SER A 87 -8.42 0.78 -2.16
N MET A 88 -7.92 -0.22 -1.42
CA MET A 88 -6.64 -0.86 -1.76
C MET A 88 -6.71 -2.38 -1.70
N SER A 89 -6.09 -3.03 -2.69
CA SER A 89 -5.77 -4.46 -2.68
C SER A 89 -4.26 -4.60 -2.48
N VAL A 90 -3.86 -5.12 -1.32
CA VAL A 90 -2.46 -5.15 -0.90
C VAL A 90 -1.97 -6.59 -0.85
N ARG A 91 -1.08 -6.96 -1.78
CA ARG A 91 -0.39 -8.26 -1.77
C ARG A 91 0.86 -8.19 -0.91
N LYS A 92 1.02 -9.11 0.03
CA LYS A 92 2.24 -9.26 0.83
C LYS A 92 3.12 -10.34 0.21
N HIS A 93 4.17 -9.92 -0.48
CA HIS A 93 5.16 -10.81 -1.06
C HIS A 93 6.32 -11.03 -0.09
N HIS A 94 6.63 -12.29 0.23
CA HIS A 94 7.75 -12.63 1.11
C HIS A 94 8.89 -13.25 0.29
N GLU A 95 10.11 -12.80 0.51
CA GLU A 95 11.27 -13.47 -0.09
C GLU A 95 11.47 -14.87 0.51
N ALA A 96 11.97 -15.79 -0.29
CA ALA A 96 12.32 -17.13 0.18
C ALA A 96 13.32 -17.06 1.35
N GLY A 97 12.97 -17.69 2.47
CA GLY A 97 13.77 -17.68 3.69
C GLY A 97 13.56 -16.45 4.58
N TYR A 98 12.54 -15.63 4.32
CA TYR A 98 12.04 -14.64 5.26
C TYR A 98 11.66 -15.31 6.60
N LYS A 99 12.17 -14.78 7.72
CA LYS A 99 11.91 -15.32 9.07
C LYS A 99 11.27 -14.26 9.94
N TYR A 100 10.15 -14.60 10.56
CA TYR A 100 9.47 -13.76 11.54
C TYR A 100 9.66 -14.35 12.94
N LYS A 101 10.28 -13.59 13.86
CA LYS A 101 10.52 -14.01 15.26
C LYS A 101 11.03 -15.45 15.36
N GLU A 102 12.02 -15.78 14.53
CA GLU A 102 12.64 -17.12 14.44
C GLU A 102 11.70 -18.27 14.02
N ARG A 103 10.41 -18.00 13.81
CA ARG A 103 9.50 -18.92 13.11
C ARG A 103 9.78 -18.82 11.62
N ASN A 104 10.13 -19.96 11.04
CA ASN A 104 9.99 -20.13 9.60
C ASN A 104 8.50 -20.02 9.29
N LEU A 105 8.07 -18.88 8.73
CA LEU A 105 6.80 -18.80 8.03
C LEU A 105 7.02 -19.61 6.74
N GLY A 106 6.85 -20.94 6.86
CA GLY A 106 7.19 -21.89 5.80
C GLY A 106 6.54 -21.48 4.50
N THR A 107 7.35 -21.35 3.45
CA THR A 107 6.99 -20.98 2.07
C THR A 107 6.30 -19.60 1.97
N PRO A 108 6.78 -18.69 1.11
CA PRO A 108 6.12 -17.39 0.95
C PRO A 108 4.70 -17.60 0.43
N VAL A 109 3.71 -17.38 1.28
CA VAL A 109 2.30 -17.31 0.87
C VAL A 109 2.01 -15.86 0.57
N ASP A 110 1.94 -15.55 -0.72
CA ASP A 110 1.39 -14.28 -1.15
C ASP A 110 -0.03 -14.17 -0.59
N THR A 111 -0.21 -13.22 0.33
CA THR A 111 -1.49 -12.97 0.96
C THR A 111 -1.98 -11.62 0.48
N THR A 112 -3.18 -11.58 -0.08
CA THR A 112 -3.83 -10.33 -0.44
C THR A 112 -4.77 -9.90 0.68
N ILE A 113 -4.70 -8.63 1.06
CA ILE A 113 -5.59 -7.99 2.02
C ILE A 113 -6.30 -6.85 1.29
N GLU A 114 -7.61 -6.83 1.37
CA GLU A 114 -8.43 -5.74 0.86
C GLU A 114 -8.69 -4.73 1.97
N TYR A 115 -8.50 -3.45 1.65
CA TYR A 115 -8.80 -2.31 2.50
C TYR A 115 -9.90 -1.50 1.84
N GLU A 116 -11.09 -1.57 2.41
CA GLU A 116 -12.27 -0.84 1.96
C GLU A 116 -12.15 0.67 2.24
N GLU A 117 -13.00 1.47 1.58
CA GLU A 117 -13.06 2.94 1.70
C GLU A 117 -13.10 3.44 3.15
N SER A 118 -13.78 2.70 4.03
CA SER A 118 -13.90 3.00 5.46
C SER A 118 -12.58 3.05 6.23
N HIS A 119 -11.50 2.50 5.67
CA HIS A 119 -10.19 2.52 6.32
C HIS A 119 -9.39 3.80 6.06
N PHE A 120 -9.83 4.63 5.12
CA PHE A 120 -9.16 5.87 4.69
C PHE A 120 -9.94 7.13 5.05
N ILE A 121 -11.03 6.98 5.80
CA ILE A 121 -11.86 8.08 6.30
C ILE A 121 -11.80 8.07 7.84
N GLU A 122 -11.89 9.24 8.46
CA GLU A 122 -12.08 9.37 9.92
C GLU A 122 -13.51 9.03 10.36
#